data_AF-A0A721MD55-F1
#
_entry.id   AF-A0A721MD55-F1
#
_cell.length_a   1.000
_cell.length_b   1.000
_cell.length_c   1.000
_cell.angle_alpha   90.00
_cell.angle_beta   90.00
_cell.angle_gamma   90.00
#
_symmetry.space_group_name_H-M   'P 1'
#
loop_
_entity.id
_entity.type
_entity.pdbx_description
1 polymer ?
#
loop_
_entity_poly.entity_id
_entity_poly.type
_entity_poly.pdbx_seq_one_letter_code
_entity_poly.pdbx_strand_id
1 'polypeptide(L)'
;AIDSMFSTFSLSGISDFIQNDVIADAASMLGDVADAFRMVDSGVSAAMRLLQGDLSVILMPPSAASDFVNALQKAWRSGDRLRGSTSDLVTMIKTMSGITLDPGLSPRGTWPTDSGSAAKQKMQRNMIAAAIRTTAISTAVHAVTTL
;
A
#
# COMPACT_ATOMS: atom_id res chain seq x y z
N ALA A 1 -11.16 2.37 -11.78
CA ALA A 1 -10.17 3.42 -12.13
C ALA A 1 -8.80 3.09 -11.56
N ILE A 2 -8.65 2.95 -10.24
CA ILE A 2 -7.38 2.62 -9.56
C ILE A 2 -6.81 1.28 -10.04
N ASP A 3 -7.62 0.22 -10.15
CA ASP A 3 -7.15 -1.09 -10.62
C ASP A 3 -6.59 -1.04 -12.05
N SER A 4 -7.14 -0.18 -12.90
CA SER A 4 -6.65 0.04 -14.27
C SER A 4 -5.29 0.75 -14.27
N MET A 5 -5.06 1.69 -13.34
CA MET A 5 -3.76 2.39 -13.21
C MET A 5 -2.62 1.45 -12.82
N PHE A 6 -2.93 0.41 -12.04
CA PHE A 6 -1.94 -0.57 -11.57
C PHE A 6 -1.92 -1.87 -12.39
N SER A 7 -2.75 -2.00 -13.44
CA SER A 7 -2.84 -3.21 -14.26
C SER A 7 -1.52 -3.69 -14.89
N THR A 8 -0.52 -2.81 -14.99
CA THR A 8 0.84 -3.10 -15.49
C THR A 8 1.78 -3.65 -14.42
N PHE A 9 1.41 -3.60 -13.13
CA PHE A 9 2.18 -4.21 -12.05
C PHE A 9 1.99 -5.74 -12.10
N SER A 10 3.11 -6.44 -12.26
CA SER A 10 3.18 -7.90 -12.19
C SER A 10 4.57 -8.31 -11.75
N LEU A 11 4.63 -9.34 -10.91
CA LEU A 11 5.87 -10.03 -10.58
C LEU A 11 6.19 -11.16 -11.57
N SER A 12 5.31 -11.40 -12.55
CA SER A 12 5.51 -12.41 -13.58
C SER A 12 6.72 -12.09 -14.45
N GLY A 13 7.55 -13.10 -14.72
CA GLY A 13 8.79 -12.95 -15.51
C GLY A 13 9.92 -12.20 -14.80
N ILE A 14 9.75 -11.86 -13.53
CA ILE A 14 10.81 -11.32 -12.68
C ILE A 14 11.55 -12.49 -12.01
N SER A 15 12.87 -12.40 -11.89
CA SER A 15 13.66 -13.41 -11.18
C SER A 15 13.28 -13.49 -9.70
N ASP A 16 13.25 -14.71 -9.14
CA ASP A 16 12.78 -14.99 -7.76
C ASP A 16 13.43 -14.09 -6.69
N PHE A 17 14.74 -13.85 -6.76
CA PHE A 17 15.42 -12.96 -5.81
C PHE A 17 14.88 -11.52 -5.84
N ILE A 18 14.53 -10.99 -7.02
CA ILE A 18 13.93 -9.65 -7.15
C ILE A 18 12.49 -9.68 -6.64
N GLN A 19 11.74 -10.77 -6.87
CA GLN A 19 10.39 -10.91 -6.33
C GLN A 19 10.42 -10.87 -4.79
N ASN A 20 11.32 -11.62 -4.17
CA ASN A 20 11.51 -11.64 -2.72
C ASN A 20 11.89 -10.25 -2.17
N ASP A 21 12.78 -9.52 -2.84
CA ASP A 21 13.14 -8.16 -2.46
C ASP A 21 11.96 -7.19 -2.56
N VAL A 22 11.14 -7.31 -3.61
CA VAL A 22 9.93 -6.49 -3.78
C VAL A 22 8.87 -6.82 -2.73
N ILE A 23 8.69 -8.10 -2.39
CA ILE A 23 7.79 -8.54 -1.32
C ILE A 23 8.27 -8.00 0.04
N ALA A 24 9.58 -8.02 0.31
CA ALA A 24 10.16 -7.46 1.52
C ALA A 24 9.97 -5.93 1.59
N ASP A 25 10.19 -5.22 0.48
CA ASP A 25 9.90 -3.78 0.38
C ASP A 25 8.42 -3.48 0.65
N ALA A 26 7.51 -4.26 0.08
CA ALA A 26 6.07 -4.13 0.30
C ALA A 26 5.69 -4.40 1.76
N ALA A 27 6.29 -5.42 2.37
CA ALA A 27 6.06 -5.77 3.77
C ALA A 27 6.52 -4.66 4.71
N SER A 28 7.66 -4.02 4.41
CA SER A 28 8.13 -2.84 5.14
C SER A 28 7.14 -1.69 5.04
N MET A 29 6.67 -1.35 3.84
CA MET A 29 5.71 -0.26 3.64
C MET A 29 4.37 -0.50 4.34
N LEU A 30 3.86 -1.74 4.32
CA LEU A 30 2.66 -2.10 5.08
C LEU A 30 2.90 -2.02 6.59
N GLY A 31 4.11 -2.32 7.04
CA GLY A 31 4.53 -2.10 8.43
C GLY A 31 4.47 -0.62 8.82
N ASP A 32 5.03 0.27 7.99
CA ASP A 32 5.01 1.72 8.20
C ASP A 32 3.56 2.24 8.30
N VAL A 33 2.68 1.77 7.40
CA VAL A 33 1.24 2.08 7.44
C VAL A 33 0.58 1.54 8.72
N ALA A 34 0.84 0.29 9.08
CA ALA A 34 0.26 -0.33 10.27
C ALA A 34 0.66 0.43 11.54
N ASP A 35 1.91 0.90 11.61
CA ASP A 35 2.44 1.66 12.73
C ASP A 35 1.84 3.07 12.80
N ALA A 36 1.65 3.74 11.65
CA ALA A 36 0.91 5.00 11.58
C ALA A 36 -0.53 4.88 12.12
N PHE A 37 -1.17 3.72 11.91
CA PHE A 37 -2.52 3.45 12.39
C PHE A 37 -2.60 2.84 13.79
N ARG A 38 -1.48 2.41 14.39
CA ARG A 38 -1.48 1.63 15.65
C ARG A 38 -2.22 2.29 16.80
N MET A 39 -2.09 3.61 16.95
CA MET A 39 -2.77 4.39 17.99
C MET A 39 -4.05 5.08 17.50
N VAL A 40 -4.28 5.04 16.18
CA VAL A 40 -5.39 5.75 15.53
C VAL A 40 -6.55 4.80 15.31
N ASP A 41 -6.34 3.68 14.63
CA ASP A 41 -7.36 2.69 14.31
C ASP A 41 -6.76 1.28 14.34
N SER A 42 -7.10 0.52 15.38
CA SER A 42 -6.62 -0.85 15.57
C SER A 42 -7.11 -1.81 14.48
N GLY A 43 -8.27 -1.55 13.87
CA GLY A 43 -8.84 -2.36 12.80
C GLY A 43 -8.04 -2.24 11.50
N VAL A 44 -7.64 -1.01 11.13
CA VAL A 44 -6.75 -0.78 9.98
C VAL A 44 -5.35 -1.34 10.27
N SER A 45 -4.79 -1.06 11.45
CA SER A 45 -3.46 -1.55 11.83
C SER A 45 -3.37 -3.08 11.77
N ALA A 46 -4.36 -3.77 12.33
CA ALA A 46 -4.43 -5.23 12.30
C ALA A 46 -4.57 -5.78 10.88
N ALA A 47 -5.44 -5.19 10.05
CA ALA A 47 -5.61 -5.63 8.67
C ALA A 47 -4.34 -5.44 7.83
N MET A 48 -3.58 -4.36 8.05
CA MET A 48 -2.30 -4.14 7.38
C MET A 48 -1.23 -5.14 7.81
N ARG A 49 -1.20 -5.54 9.09
CA ARG A 49 -0.34 -6.63 9.58
C ARG A 49 -0.73 -7.99 8.99
N LEU A 50 -2.02 -8.25 8.79
CA LEU A 50 -2.49 -9.46 8.12
C LEU A 50 -2.08 -9.47 6.64
N LEU A 51 -2.27 -8.35 5.93
CA LEU A 51 -1.79 -8.20 4.56
C LEU A 51 -0.28 -8.42 4.47
N GLN A 52 0.50 -7.85 5.40
CA GLN A 52 1.95 -8.03 5.47
C GLN A 52 2.34 -9.53 5.50
N GLY A 53 1.60 -10.35 6.25
CA GLY A 53 1.84 -11.80 6.31
C GLY A 53 1.42 -12.56 5.04
N ASP A 54 0.39 -12.07 4.35
CA ASP A 54 -0.18 -12.72 3.16
C ASP A 54 0.38 -12.19 1.82
N LEU A 55 1.30 -11.22 1.87
CA LEU A 55 1.89 -10.60 0.67
C LEU A 55 2.49 -11.62 -0.29
N SER A 56 3.16 -12.64 0.23
CA SER A 56 3.76 -13.69 -0.61
C SER A 56 2.71 -14.46 -1.41
N VAL A 57 1.48 -14.59 -0.93
CA VAL A 57 0.38 -15.26 -1.63
C VAL A 57 -0.28 -14.28 -2.61
N ILE A 58 -0.54 -13.05 -2.16
CA ILE A 58 -1.24 -12.02 -2.93
C ILE A 58 -0.39 -11.50 -4.10
N LEU A 59 0.95 -11.55 -4.01
CA LEU A 59 1.84 -11.02 -5.04
C LEU A 59 2.49 -12.10 -5.92
N MET A 60 2.37 -13.39 -5.57
CA MET A 60 2.97 -14.46 -6.38
C MET A 60 2.22 -14.64 -7.71
N PRO A 61 2.91 -14.79 -8.85
CA PRO A 61 2.25 -15.00 -10.14
C PRO A 61 1.28 -16.21 -10.08
N PRO A 62 0.08 -16.12 -10.69
CA PRO A 62 -0.38 -15.13 -11.66
C PRO A 62 -0.99 -13.85 -11.07
N SER A 63 -0.86 -13.62 -9.75
CA SER A 63 -1.57 -12.54 -9.07
C SER A 63 -1.37 -11.17 -9.72
N ALA A 64 -2.49 -10.54 -10.01
CA ALA A 64 -2.53 -9.25 -10.69
C ALA A 64 -2.49 -8.13 -9.65
N ALA A 65 -1.95 -6.98 -10.02
CA ALA A 65 -1.98 -5.78 -9.19
C ALA A 65 -3.36 -5.43 -8.60
N SER A 66 -4.42 -5.84 -9.29
CA SER A 66 -5.80 -5.72 -8.81
C SER A 66 -6.05 -6.45 -7.50
N ASP A 67 -5.45 -7.62 -7.28
CA ASP A 67 -5.65 -8.38 -6.04
C ASP A 67 -5.02 -7.66 -4.85
N PHE A 68 -3.82 -7.13 -5.04
CA PHE A 68 -3.15 -6.28 -4.06
C PHE A 68 -3.94 -5.00 -3.76
N VAL A 69 -4.40 -4.27 -4.78
CA VAL A 69 -5.21 -3.05 -4.61
C VAL A 69 -6.53 -3.36 -3.91
N ASN A 70 -7.20 -4.46 -4.29
CA ASN A 70 -8.43 -4.90 -3.63
C ASN A 70 -8.20 -5.24 -2.16
N ALA A 71 -7.09 -5.91 -1.85
CA ALA A 71 -6.71 -6.27 -0.50
C ALA A 71 -6.43 -5.02 0.34
N LEU A 72 -5.68 -4.03 -0.21
CA LEU A 72 -5.49 -2.72 0.41
C LEU A 72 -6.82 -2.02 0.68
N GLN A 73 -7.71 -1.93 -0.31
CA GLN A 73 -9.01 -1.30 -0.13
C GLN A 73 -9.88 -2.00 0.92
N LYS A 74 -9.78 -3.33 1.05
CA LYS A 74 -10.45 -4.07 2.13
C LYS A 74 -9.86 -3.74 3.50
N ALA A 75 -8.53 -3.66 3.61
CA ALA A 75 -7.86 -3.28 4.85
C ALA A 75 -8.15 -1.83 5.26
N TRP A 76 -8.30 -0.91 4.30
CA TRP A 76 -8.74 0.45 4.63
C TRP A 76 -10.16 0.46 5.20
N ARG A 77 -11.06 -0.39 4.67
CA ARG A 77 -12.45 -0.49 5.12
C ARG A 77 -12.63 -1.24 6.44
N SER A 78 -11.63 -1.96 6.93
CA SER A 78 -11.70 -2.63 8.23
C SER A 78 -11.51 -1.68 9.42
N GLY A 79 -11.27 -0.39 9.16
CA GLY A 79 -11.18 0.61 10.21
C GLY A 79 -12.51 0.85 10.90
N ASP A 80 -12.53 0.69 12.22
CA ASP A 80 -13.72 0.90 13.04
C ASP A 80 -14.14 2.38 13.10
N ARG A 81 -13.18 3.31 12.92
CA ARG A 81 -13.43 4.75 12.97
C ARG A 81 -14.07 5.33 11.72
N LEU A 82 -14.18 4.55 10.64
CA LEU A 82 -14.97 4.91 9.45
C LEU A 82 -16.47 5.08 9.74
N ARG A 83 -16.93 4.67 10.92
CA ARG A 83 -18.35 4.72 11.34
C ARG A 83 -18.56 5.52 12.62
N GLY A 84 -17.52 6.17 13.14
CA GLY A 84 -17.52 6.90 14.41
C GLY A 84 -18.00 8.35 14.31
N SER A 85 -17.58 9.17 15.29
CA SER A 85 -17.88 10.60 15.31
C SER A 85 -17.12 11.38 14.22
N THR A 86 -17.57 12.59 13.86
CA THR A 86 -16.85 13.47 12.92
C THR A 86 -15.38 13.69 13.31
N SER A 87 -15.08 13.73 14.62
CA SER A 87 -13.70 13.89 15.10
C SER A 87 -12.84 12.66 14.82
N ASP A 88 -13.42 11.46 14.89
CA ASP A 88 -12.72 10.22 14.54
C ASP A 88 -12.44 10.16 13.04
N LEU A 89 -13.43 10.56 12.22
CA LEU A 89 -13.28 10.64 10.77
C LEU A 89 -12.18 11.63 10.36
N VAL A 90 -12.15 12.83 10.96
CA VAL A 90 -11.09 13.82 10.70
C VAL A 90 -9.70 13.29 11.09
N THR A 91 -9.60 12.58 12.23
CA THR A 91 -8.34 11.99 12.67
C THR A 91 -7.87 10.93 11.66
N MET A 92 -8.77 10.07 11.21
CA MET A 92 -8.47 9.05 10.21
C MET A 92 -8.04 9.66 8.87
N ILE A 93 -8.73 10.69 8.38
CA ILE A 93 -8.37 11.42 7.16
C ILE A 93 -6.96 12.01 7.29
N LYS A 94 -6.64 12.63 8.43
CA LYS A 94 -5.29 13.17 8.69
C LYS A 94 -4.24 12.08 8.66
N THR A 95 -4.50 10.91 9.25
CA THR A 95 -3.56 9.77 9.24
C THR A 95 -3.37 9.23 7.82
N MET A 96 -4.45 9.05 7.05
CA MET A 96 -4.38 8.64 5.64
C MET A 96 -3.58 9.64 4.79
N SER A 97 -3.80 10.94 5.00
CA SER A 97 -3.02 11.98 4.35
C SER A 97 -1.55 11.93 4.80
N GLY A 98 -1.27 11.70 6.08
CA GLY A 98 0.08 11.57 6.62
C GLY A 98 0.90 10.45 5.97
N ILE A 99 0.27 9.31 5.68
CA ILE A 99 0.93 8.18 4.98
C ILE A 99 1.43 8.57 3.59
N THR A 100 0.76 9.50 2.92
CA THR A 100 1.21 9.97 1.59
C THR A 100 2.52 10.75 1.65
N LEU A 101 2.85 11.28 2.84
CA LEU A 101 4.07 12.03 3.12
C LEU A 101 5.15 11.18 3.80
N ASP A 102 4.85 9.91 4.10
CA ASP A 102 5.76 9.04 4.83
C ASP A 102 7.05 8.75 3.99
N PRO A 103 8.24 8.89 4.59
CA PRO A 103 9.51 8.63 3.92
C PRO A 103 9.67 7.19 3.42
N GLY A 104 9.14 6.20 4.15
CA GLY A 104 9.18 4.78 3.79
C GLY A 104 8.44 4.48 2.48
N LEU A 105 7.36 5.22 2.22
CA LEU A 105 6.57 5.16 1.00
C LEU A 105 7.04 6.12 -0.11
N SER A 106 8.11 6.89 0.10
CA SER A 106 8.53 7.90 -0.88
C SER A 106 9.10 7.28 -2.17
N PRO A 107 8.77 7.83 -3.36
CA PRO A 107 9.27 7.28 -4.62
C PRO A 107 10.79 7.37 -4.66
N ARG A 108 11.43 6.29 -5.11
CA ARG A 108 12.88 6.20 -5.24
C ARG A 108 13.30 6.37 -6.69
N GLY A 109 14.26 7.24 -6.95
CA GLY A 109 14.80 7.44 -8.29
C GLY A 109 15.55 6.21 -8.81
N THR A 110 15.36 5.89 -10.09
CA THR A 110 16.19 4.94 -10.84
C THR A 110 17.31 5.70 -11.55
N TRP A 111 18.55 5.30 -11.35
CA TRP A 111 19.72 5.93 -11.93
C TRP A 111 20.25 5.12 -13.12
N PRO A 112 20.87 5.76 -14.13
CA PRO A 112 21.50 5.04 -15.24
C PRO A 112 22.62 4.09 -14.79
N THR A 113 23.22 4.33 -13.62
CA THR A 113 24.26 3.50 -13.01
C THR A 113 23.72 2.35 -12.16
N ASP A 114 22.39 2.26 -11.96
CA ASP A 114 21.79 1.14 -11.25
C ASP A 114 21.96 -0.15 -12.06
N SER A 115 22.19 -1.27 -11.38
CA SER A 115 22.11 -2.57 -12.03
C SER A 115 20.70 -2.83 -12.57
N GLY A 116 20.58 -3.65 -13.62
CA GLY A 116 19.27 -3.98 -14.19
C GLY A 116 18.28 -4.59 -13.19
N SER A 117 18.78 -5.31 -12.17
CA SER A 117 17.96 -5.83 -11.07
C SER A 117 17.54 -4.73 -10.09
N ALA A 118 18.45 -3.84 -9.68
CA ALA A 118 18.15 -2.74 -8.77
C ALA A 118 17.15 -1.75 -9.38
N ALA A 119 17.30 -1.43 -10.67
CA ALA A 119 16.35 -0.58 -11.39
C ALA A 119 14.95 -1.22 -11.42
N LYS A 120 14.86 -2.52 -11.73
CA LYS A 120 13.58 -3.26 -11.73
C LYS A 120 12.94 -3.30 -10.34
N GLN A 121 13.70 -3.60 -9.29
CA GLN A 121 13.19 -3.60 -7.92
C GLN A 121 12.64 -2.22 -7.53
N LYS A 122 13.40 -1.14 -7.79
CA LYS A 122 12.97 0.24 -7.51
C LYS A 122 11.69 0.61 -8.26
N MET A 123 11.55 0.21 -9.52
CA MET A 123 10.33 0.42 -10.30
C MET A 123 9.12 -0.26 -9.66
N GLN A 124 9.25 -1.54 -9.29
CA GLN A 124 8.15 -2.29 -8.66
C GLN A 124 7.81 -1.74 -7.27
N ARG A 125 8.82 -1.44 -6.46
CA ARG A 125 8.66 -0.76 -5.17
C ARG A 125 7.87 0.55 -5.31
N ASN A 126 8.21 1.38 -6.29
CA ASN A 126 7.52 2.65 -6.53
C ASN A 126 6.05 2.45 -6.94
N MET A 127 5.74 1.40 -7.69
CA MET A 127 4.36 1.06 -8.05
C MET A 127 3.55 0.67 -6.81
N ILE A 128 4.12 -0.13 -5.91
CA ILE A 128 3.47 -0.51 -4.63
C ILE A 128 3.23 0.72 -3.76
N ALA A 129 4.24 1.57 -3.61
CA ALA A 129 4.12 2.83 -2.88
C ALA A 129 3.02 3.72 -3.47
N ALA A 130 2.96 3.86 -4.80
CA ALA A 130 1.91 4.61 -5.47
C ALA A 130 0.52 4.01 -5.21
N ALA A 131 0.38 2.67 -5.24
CA ALA A 131 -0.89 2.00 -4.95
C ALA A 131 -1.38 2.27 -3.53
N ILE A 132 -0.50 2.18 -2.53
CA ILE A 132 -0.84 2.49 -1.13
C ILE A 132 -1.28 3.94 -1.01
N ARG A 133 -0.52 4.89 -1.57
CA ARG A 133 -0.82 6.33 -1.49
C ARG A 133 -2.13 6.70 -2.19
N THR A 134 -2.33 6.21 -3.42
CA THR A 134 -3.54 6.51 -4.20
C THR A 134 -4.78 5.91 -3.55
N THR A 135 -4.70 4.68 -3.03
CA THR A 135 -5.83 4.06 -2.33
C THR A 135 -6.13 4.78 -1.01
N ALA A 136 -5.12 5.18 -0.24
CA ALA A 136 -5.30 5.96 0.98
C ALA A 136 -6.00 7.31 0.70
N ILE A 137 -5.57 8.06 -0.32
CA ILE A 137 -6.23 9.31 -0.73
C ILE A 137 -7.66 9.04 -1.17
N SER A 138 -7.88 8.00 -1.99
CA SER A 138 -9.22 7.65 -2.47
C SER A 138 -10.17 7.32 -1.32
N THR A 139 -9.69 6.61 -0.29
CA THR A 139 -10.49 6.30 0.90
C THR A 139 -10.73 7.55 1.74
N ALA A 140 -9.73 8.41 1.92
CA ALA A 140 -9.89 9.68 2.64
C ALA A 140 -10.94 10.58 1.95
N VAL A 141 -10.87 10.73 0.62
CA VAL A 141 -11.85 11.50 -0.16
C VAL A 141 -13.25 10.89 -0.03
N HIS A 142 -13.37 9.57 -0.13
CA HIS A 142 -14.66 8.90 0.05
C HIS A 142 -15.24 9.17 1.44
N ALA A 143 -14.42 9.10 2.49
CA ALA A 143 -14.84 9.41 3.86
C ALA A 143 -15.32 10.86 4.02
N VAL A 144 -14.65 11.82 3.36
CA VAL A 144 -15.08 13.23 3.33
C VAL A 144 -16.43 13.38 2.64
N THR A 145 -16.67 12.69 1.53
CA THR A 145 -17.94 12.80 0.78
C THR A 145 -19.14 12.19 1.49
N THR A 146 -18.91 11.34 2.50
CA THR A 146 -19.96 10.71 3.29
C THR A 146 -20.31 11.47 4.58
N LEU A 147 -19.63 12.59 4.85
CA LEU A 147 -19.97 13.55 5.91
C LEU A 147 -21.13 14.45 5.47
#